data_AF-A0A1Y2EN98-F1
#
_entry.id   AF-A0A1Y2EN98-F1
#
_cell.length_a   1.000
_cell.length_b   1.000
_cell.length_c   1.000
_cell.angle_alpha   90.00
_cell.angle_beta   90.00
_cell.angle_gamma   90.00
#
_symmetry.space_group_name_H-M   'P 1'
#
loop_
_entity.id
_entity.type
_entity.pdbx_description
1 polymer ?
#
loop_
_entity_poly.entity_id
_entity_poly.type
_entity_poly.pdbx_seq_one_letter_code
_entity_poly.pdbx_strand_id
1 'polypeptide(L)'
;MKSIIILLQFVILLWHRINGEYPPCSSCNVQQLYKDKPIGKENNQWCIIDKNNCKNENNQSSQNEINYTTSNLISNVGNTTNSNSTSNITSLDIITCPDCTILTENNEIGEYWGYIPEINRPCKIDNVKCKEVIKRKLEKPVLRGSDGSRICQSCDSIKVTDKIKSLMWGSEDGEECRIITSRCPQHKISGHPFCNGCNIQGTGTDFCLFGYENNQPCIINEVLCGTPENRFKRIYSDGTVLKGDGNTFDDDENNG
;
A
#
# COMPACT_ATOMS: atom_id res chain seq x y z
N MET A 1 11.25 -42.48 18.73
CA MET A 1 12.17 -41.87 17.73
C MET A 1 11.55 -41.58 16.36
N LYS A 2 10.56 -42.34 15.86
CA LYS A 2 9.93 -42.05 14.54
C LYS A 2 9.09 -40.76 14.48
N SER A 3 8.51 -40.29 15.60
CA SER A 3 7.69 -39.05 15.60
C SER A 3 8.48 -37.75 15.46
N ILE A 4 9.76 -37.72 15.83
CA ILE A 4 10.57 -36.48 15.74
C ILE A 4 10.92 -36.16 14.28
N ILE A 5 11.07 -37.19 13.43
CA ILE A 5 11.42 -37.02 12.01
C ILE A 5 10.26 -36.38 11.21
N ILE A 6 9.00 -36.67 11.58
CA ILE A 6 7.82 -36.13 10.88
C ILE A 6 7.62 -34.64 11.18
N LEU A 7 7.85 -34.20 12.43
CA LEU A 7 7.78 -32.79 12.79
C LEU A 7 8.87 -31.96 12.10
N LEU A 8 10.07 -32.51 11.92
CA LEU A 8 11.16 -31.81 11.24
C LEU A 8 10.86 -31.57 9.74
N GLN A 9 10.24 -32.55 9.05
CA GLN A 9 9.85 -32.38 7.65
C GLN A 9 8.72 -31.35 7.46
N PHE A 10 7.77 -31.28 8.40
CA PHE A 10 6.69 -30.29 8.35
C PHE A 10 7.18 -28.86 8.56
N VAL A 11 8.17 -28.66 9.45
CA VAL A 11 8.78 -27.34 9.69
C VAL A 11 9.56 -26.85 8.46
N ILE A 12 10.27 -27.74 7.76
CA ILE A 12 11.00 -27.39 6.52
C ILE A 12 10.04 -26.94 5.40
N LEU A 13 8.90 -27.61 5.25
CA LEU A 13 7.88 -27.24 4.26
C LEU A 13 7.20 -25.91 4.58
N LEU A 14 6.97 -25.61 5.87
CA LEU A 14 6.42 -24.32 6.31
C LEU A 14 7.42 -23.18 6.13
N TRP A 15 8.71 -23.42 6.32
CA TRP A 15 9.74 -22.39 6.15
C TRP A 15 9.88 -21.91 4.70
N HIS A 16 9.67 -22.79 3.71
CA HIS A 16 9.67 -22.40 2.29
C HIS A 16 8.46 -21.56 1.88
N ARG A 17 7.35 -21.60 2.63
CA ARG A 17 6.17 -20.77 2.34
C ARG A 17 6.32 -19.31 2.78
N ILE A 18 7.12 -19.04 3.80
CA ILE A 18 7.16 -17.72 4.46
C ILE A 18 8.10 -16.76 3.71
N ASN A 19 9.11 -17.28 3.02
CA ASN A 19 10.08 -16.48 2.27
C ASN A 19 9.94 -16.67 0.75
N GLY A 20 8.72 -16.95 0.25
CA GLY A 20 8.42 -17.41 -1.10
C GLY A 20 8.95 -16.50 -2.21
N GLU A 21 10.24 -16.62 -2.52
CA GLU A 21 10.81 -16.20 -3.78
C GLU A 21 10.42 -17.25 -4.82
N TYR A 22 9.74 -16.80 -5.88
CA TYR A 22 9.43 -17.66 -7.00
C TYR A 22 10.73 -18.20 -7.63
N PRO A 23 10.77 -19.45 -8.09
CA PRO A 23 11.93 -19.97 -8.82
C PRO A 23 12.19 -19.16 -10.10
N PRO A 24 13.40 -19.17 -10.67
CA PRO A 24 13.67 -18.50 -11.94
C PRO A 24 12.93 -19.16 -13.11
N CYS A 25 12.40 -18.36 -14.04
CA CYS A 25 11.81 -18.86 -15.29
C CYS A 25 12.90 -19.32 -16.26
N SER A 26 12.62 -20.38 -17.02
CA SER A 26 13.46 -20.82 -18.14
C SER A 26 13.17 -20.08 -19.45
N SER A 27 11.99 -19.48 -19.56
CA SER A 27 11.52 -18.64 -20.66
C SER A 27 11.46 -17.17 -20.27
N CYS A 28 11.45 -16.31 -21.28
CA CYS A 28 11.43 -14.86 -21.14
C CYS A 28 10.04 -14.25 -21.36
N ASN A 29 8.98 -15.06 -21.26
CA ASN A 29 7.61 -14.61 -21.49
C ASN A 29 7.00 -13.98 -20.23
N VAL A 30 7.03 -12.65 -20.16
CA VAL A 30 6.47 -11.88 -19.05
C VAL A 30 4.95 -11.87 -19.10
N GLN A 31 4.30 -12.31 -18.03
CA GLN A 31 2.84 -12.25 -17.89
C GLN A 31 2.39 -11.12 -16.96
N GLN A 32 3.15 -10.81 -15.90
CA GLN A 32 2.80 -9.80 -14.91
C GLN A 32 4.05 -9.24 -14.20
N LEU A 33 3.90 -8.12 -13.48
CA LEU A 33 4.86 -7.60 -12.52
C LEU A 33 4.42 -7.90 -11.08
N TYR A 34 5.33 -8.41 -10.25
CA TYR A 34 5.12 -8.59 -8.81
C TYR A 34 6.26 -7.93 -8.04
N LYS A 35 5.95 -6.90 -7.25
CA LYS A 35 6.95 -6.07 -6.52
C LYS A 35 8.11 -5.65 -7.43
N ASP A 36 7.77 -5.07 -8.59
CA ASP A 36 8.71 -4.61 -9.63
C ASP A 36 9.59 -5.70 -10.26
N LYS A 37 9.36 -6.98 -9.96
CA LYS A 37 10.01 -8.11 -10.65
C LYS A 37 9.10 -8.66 -11.75
N PRO A 38 9.60 -8.87 -12.98
CA PRO A 38 8.83 -9.56 -14.02
C PRO A 38 8.64 -11.02 -13.63
N ILE A 39 7.40 -11.50 -13.70
CA ILE A 39 7.05 -12.89 -13.43
C ILE A 39 6.36 -13.53 -14.65
N GLY A 40 6.64 -14.82 -14.83
CA GLY A 40 6.08 -15.68 -15.87
C GLY A 40 5.46 -16.93 -15.27
N LYS A 41 4.88 -17.78 -16.14
CA LYS A 41 4.27 -19.04 -15.72
C LYS A 41 4.76 -20.20 -16.60
N GLU A 42 5.40 -21.18 -15.98
CA GLU A 42 5.98 -22.37 -16.63
C GLU A 42 5.58 -23.62 -15.88
N ASN A 43 5.20 -24.68 -16.60
CA ASN A 43 4.77 -25.94 -16.00
C ASN A 43 3.71 -25.75 -14.89
N ASN A 44 2.81 -24.79 -15.11
CA ASN A 44 1.77 -24.38 -14.18
C ASN A 44 2.25 -23.78 -12.84
N GLN A 45 3.51 -23.36 -12.75
CA GLN A 45 4.10 -22.67 -11.60
C GLN A 45 4.53 -21.25 -11.97
N TRP A 46 4.38 -20.32 -11.03
CA TRP A 46 4.86 -18.94 -11.18
C TRP A 46 6.37 -18.88 -10.95
N CYS A 47 7.07 -18.10 -11.76
CA CYS A 47 8.53 -17.96 -11.73
C CYS A 47 8.95 -16.50 -11.94
N ILE A 48 10.12 -16.09 -11.43
CA ILE A 48 10.74 -14.78 -11.67
C ILE A 48 11.59 -14.83 -12.93
N ILE A 49 11.42 -13.87 -13.83
CA ILE A 49 12.20 -13.79 -15.06
C ILE A 49 13.50 -13.04 -14.78
N ASP A 50 14.64 -13.72 -14.93
CA ASP A 50 15.96 -13.09 -14.81
C ASP A 50 16.31 -12.35 -16.11
N LYS A 51 16.37 -11.02 -16.02
CA LYS A 51 16.72 -10.13 -17.14
C LYS A 51 18.09 -10.44 -17.75
N ASN A 52 19.00 -11.08 -17.02
CA ASN A 52 20.32 -11.44 -17.54
C ASN A 52 20.30 -12.72 -18.38
N ASN A 53 19.46 -13.70 -18.03
CA ASN A 53 19.33 -14.94 -18.81
C ASN A 53 18.59 -14.72 -20.14
N CYS A 54 17.75 -13.68 -20.22
CA CYS A 54 17.00 -13.33 -21.42
C CYS A 54 17.76 -12.50 -22.46
N LYS A 55 19.06 -12.24 -22.28
CA LYS A 55 19.84 -11.37 -23.18
C LYS A 55 20.46 -12.08 -24.38
N ASN A 56 20.44 -13.42 -24.43
CA ASN A 56 21.31 -14.17 -25.35
C ASN A 56 20.60 -14.87 -26.53
N GLU A 57 19.30 -14.68 -26.74
CA GLU A 57 18.64 -15.13 -27.98
C GLU A 57 18.82 -14.10 -29.10
N ASN A 58 20.05 -14.01 -29.62
CA ASN A 58 20.33 -13.29 -30.85
C ASN A 58 19.85 -14.12 -32.06
N ASN A 59 18.64 -13.83 -32.55
CA ASN A 59 18.46 -13.17 -33.85
C ASN A 59 16.97 -13.13 -34.26
N GLN A 60 16.51 -11.90 -34.54
CA GLN A 60 15.17 -11.50 -35.00
C GLN A 60 14.06 -11.32 -33.95
N SER A 61 14.30 -10.44 -32.97
CA SER A 61 13.26 -9.46 -32.64
C SER A 61 13.90 -8.22 -32.02
N SER A 62 13.54 -7.08 -32.58
CA SER A 62 13.98 -5.71 -32.34
C SER A 62 14.43 -5.39 -30.91
N GLN A 63 15.59 -4.74 -30.81
CA GLN A 63 16.04 -3.99 -29.65
C GLN A 63 15.01 -2.89 -29.33
N ASN A 64 14.02 -3.21 -28.50
CA ASN A 64 13.31 -2.22 -27.72
C ASN A 64 13.85 -2.31 -26.29
N GLU A 65 14.57 -1.28 -25.90
CA GLU A 65 14.94 -1.04 -24.52
C GLU A 65 13.65 -0.72 -23.76
N ILE A 66 13.01 -1.76 -23.19
CA ILE A 66 11.74 -1.61 -22.48
C ILE A 66 12.03 -0.99 -21.12
N ASN A 67 11.86 0.33 -21.04
CA ASN A 67 11.53 1.02 -19.81
C ASN A 67 10.13 0.54 -19.38
N TYR A 68 10.06 -0.24 -18.32
CA TYR A 68 8.81 -0.70 -17.73
C TYR A 68 8.21 0.43 -16.87
N THR A 69 7.78 1.51 -17.51
CA THR A 69 6.68 2.32 -16.99
C THR A 69 5.37 1.61 -17.35
N THR A 70 4.35 1.81 -16.54
CA THR A 70 3.03 1.15 -16.48
C THR A 70 2.18 1.22 -17.76
N SER A 71 2.77 1.53 -18.91
CA SER A 71 2.12 1.70 -20.22
C SER A 71 2.08 0.44 -21.09
N ASN A 72 2.75 -0.66 -20.70
CA ASN A 72 2.90 -1.84 -21.57
C ASN A 72 1.88 -2.97 -21.34
N LEU A 73 0.60 -2.62 -21.20
CA LEU A 73 -0.51 -3.53 -21.53
C LEU A 73 -0.94 -3.44 -23.02
N ILE A 74 -0.18 -2.72 -23.85
CA ILE A 74 -0.54 -2.38 -25.25
C ILE A 74 0.40 -3.04 -26.29
N SER A 75 1.13 -4.11 -25.97
CA SER A 75 2.02 -4.71 -26.98
C SER A 75 2.17 -6.21 -26.82
N ASN A 76 1.19 -6.95 -27.34
CA ASN A 76 1.42 -8.29 -27.90
C ASN A 76 0.22 -8.70 -28.78
N VAL A 77 0.15 -8.14 -29.99
CA VAL A 77 -0.54 -8.76 -31.12
C VAL A 77 0.38 -8.71 -32.33
N GLY A 78 1.01 -9.85 -32.61
CA GLY A 78 1.32 -10.35 -33.96
C GLY A 78 2.41 -9.65 -34.77
N ASN A 79 3.64 -10.17 -34.70
CA ASN A 79 4.54 -10.14 -35.84
C ASN A 79 4.15 -11.29 -36.79
N THR A 80 3.49 -10.96 -37.90
CA THR A 80 3.52 -11.77 -39.12
C THR A 80 3.72 -10.85 -40.31
N THR A 81 4.76 -11.23 -41.05
CA THR A 81 5.51 -10.61 -42.16
C THR A 81 4.76 -9.76 -43.20
N ASN A 82 5.39 -8.62 -43.52
CA ASN A 82 5.46 -7.91 -44.80
C ASN A 82 4.16 -7.54 -45.53
N SER A 83 3.68 -6.33 -45.24
CA SER A 83 3.10 -5.46 -46.26
C SER A 83 3.19 -4.00 -45.79
N ASN A 84 3.77 -3.12 -46.62
CA ASN A 84 3.75 -1.67 -46.46
C ASN A 84 2.29 -1.20 -46.34
N SER A 85 1.83 -1.01 -45.11
CA SER A 85 0.56 -0.37 -44.84
C SER A 85 0.77 0.56 -43.65
N THR A 86 0.60 1.85 -43.90
CA THR A 86 0.60 2.92 -42.91
C THR A 86 -0.53 2.66 -41.93
N SER A 87 -0.27 1.86 -40.90
CA SER A 87 -1.23 1.57 -39.85
C SER A 87 -1.34 2.81 -38.96
N ASN A 88 -2.38 3.61 -39.22
CA ASN A 88 -2.97 4.48 -38.22
C ASN A 88 -3.16 3.64 -36.96
N ILE A 89 -2.34 3.88 -35.94
CA ILE A 89 -2.51 3.29 -34.62
C ILE A 89 -3.85 3.83 -34.13
N THR A 90 -4.91 3.08 -34.38
CA THR A 90 -6.24 3.35 -33.85
C THR A 90 -6.08 3.34 -32.34
N SER A 91 -6.15 4.54 -31.76
CA SER A 91 -6.35 4.79 -30.33
C SER A 91 -7.07 3.60 -29.72
N LEU A 92 -6.38 2.83 -28.87
CA LEU A 92 -7.03 1.74 -28.15
C LEU A 92 -8.25 2.36 -27.46
N ASP A 93 -9.46 1.92 -27.81
CA ASP A 93 -10.67 2.47 -27.23
C ASP A 93 -10.61 2.23 -25.71
N ILE A 94 -10.29 3.30 -24.97
CA ILE A 94 -10.27 3.29 -23.52
C ILE A 94 -11.73 3.16 -23.10
N ILE A 95 -12.07 2.00 -22.53
CA ILE A 95 -13.42 1.73 -22.06
C ILE A 95 -13.65 2.52 -20.78
N THR A 96 -14.77 3.23 -20.72
CA THR A 96 -15.22 3.94 -19.52
C THR A 96 -15.89 2.97 -18.54
N CYS A 97 -15.59 3.08 -17.24
CA CYS A 97 -16.21 2.25 -16.23
C CYS A 97 -17.73 2.52 -16.12
N PRO A 98 -18.57 1.48 -16.03
CA PRO A 98 -20.01 1.65 -15.82
C PRO A 98 -20.30 2.20 -14.41
N ASP A 99 -19.51 1.81 -13.41
CA ASP A 99 -19.58 2.29 -12.04
C ASP A 99 -18.46 3.28 -11.71
N CYS A 100 -18.47 3.79 -10.47
CA CYS A 100 -17.47 4.71 -9.95
C CYS A 100 -16.50 4.02 -8.98
N THR A 101 -16.28 2.71 -9.12
CA THR A 101 -15.44 1.95 -8.20
C THR A 101 -13.96 2.15 -8.56
N ILE A 102 -13.27 3.00 -7.80
CA ILE A 102 -11.87 3.34 -8.07
C ILE A 102 -10.94 2.31 -7.41
N LEU A 103 -10.28 1.49 -8.22
CA LEU A 103 -9.30 0.49 -7.77
C LEU A 103 -7.88 1.05 -7.70
N THR A 104 -7.51 1.91 -8.65
CA THR A 104 -6.19 2.54 -8.69
C THR A 104 -6.28 3.97 -9.21
N GLU A 105 -5.28 4.78 -8.89
CA GLU A 105 -5.13 6.15 -9.35
C GLU A 105 -3.76 6.31 -10.00
N ASN A 106 -3.70 7.13 -11.05
CA ASN A 106 -2.45 7.61 -11.61
C ASN A 106 -2.23 9.05 -11.12
N ASN A 107 -1.38 9.19 -10.11
CA ASN A 107 -1.12 10.44 -9.43
C ASN A 107 -0.49 11.53 -10.32
N GLU A 108 0.14 11.15 -11.43
CA GLU A 108 0.79 12.11 -12.34
C GLU A 108 -0.23 12.89 -13.20
N ILE A 109 -1.33 12.23 -13.57
CA ILE A 109 -2.32 12.76 -14.53
C ILE A 109 -3.72 12.94 -13.93
N GLY A 110 -3.93 12.53 -12.67
CA GLY A 110 -5.23 12.63 -12.00
C GLY A 110 -6.29 11.73 -12.64
N GLU A 111 -5.87 10.59 -13.20
CA GLU A 111 -6.75 9.61 -13.79
C GLU A 111 -7.07 8.49 -12.81
N TYR A 112 -8.33 8.08 -12.78
CA TYR A 112 -8.82 7.02 -11.93
C TYR A 112 -9.21 5.83 -12.78
N TRP A 113 -8.90 4.64 -12.29
CA TRP A 113 -9.12 3.40 -13.01
C TRP A 113 -9.88 2.41 -12.12
N GLY A 114 -10.81 1.71 -12.75
CA GLY A 114 -11.58 0.61 -12.17
C GLY A 114 -11.40 -0.68 -12.96
N TYR A 115 -12.29 -1.63 -12.73
CA TYR A 115 -12.30 -2.90 -13.41
C TYR A 115 -13.72 -3.33 -13.72
N ILE A 116 -13.97 -3.86 -14.91
CA ILE A 116 -15.27 -4.38 -15.33
C ILE A 116 -15.18 -5.92 -15.29
N PRO A 117 -15.73 -6.58 -14.26
CA PRO A 117 -15.63 -8.03 -14.12
C PRO A 117 -16.24 -8.79 -15.29
N GLU A 118 -17.33 -8.29 -15.89
CA GLU A 118 -18.10 -8.97 -16.94
C GLU A 118 -17.29 -9.19 -18.23
N ILE A 119 -16.37 -8.28 -18.52
CA ILE A 119 -15.51 -8.35 -19.71
C ILE A 119 -14.03 -8.53 -19.37
N ASN A 120 -13.71 -8.68 -18.08
CA ASN A 120 -12.35 -8.90 -17.58
C ASN A 120 -11.34 -7.86 -18.11
N ARG A 121 -11.71 -6.57 -18.06
CA ARG A 121 -10.87 -5.46 -18.56
C ARG A 121 -10.78 -4.29 -17.58
N PRO A 122 -9.62 -3.62 -17.51
CA PRO A 122 -9.52 -2.33 -16.83
C PRO A 122 -10.34 -1.29 -17.58
N CYS A 123 -10.86 -0.32 -16.85
CA CYS A 123 -11.65 0.78 -17.39
C CYS A 123 -11.22 2.09 -16.76
N LYS A 124 -11.38 3.18 -17.51
CA LYS A 124 -11.14 4.54 -17.02
C LYS A 124 -12.42 5.06 -16.36
N ILE A 125 -12.29 5.62 -15.18
CA ILE A 125 -13.41 6.24 -14.46
C ILE A 125 -13.74 7.56 -15.16
N ASP A 126 -15.02 7.80 -15.42
CA ASP A 126 -15.49 9.08 -15.96
C ASP A 126 -15.48 10.13 -14.84
N ASN A 127 -14.55 11.09 -14.94
CA ASN A 127 -14.39 12.14 -13.94
C ASN A 127 -15.61 13.07 -13.81
N VAL A 128 -16.43 13.20 -14.85
CA VAL A 128 -17.65 14.01 -14.82
C VAL A 128 -18.75 13.22 -14.11
N LYS A 129 -18.96 11.97 -14.50
CA LYS A 129 -19.98 11.09 -13.91
C LYS A 129 -19.68 10.76 -12.45
N CYS A 130 -18.41 10.56 -12.12
CA CYS A 130 -17.96 10.07 -10.81
C CYS A 130 -17.35 11.16 -9.91
N LYS A 131 -17.61 12.43 -10.22
CA LYS A 131 -17.02 13.59 -9.54
C LYS A 131 -17.13 13.52 -8.01
N GLU A 132 -18.30 13.16 -7.47
CA GLU A 132 -18.52 13.10 -6.01
C GLU A 132 -17.79 11.94 -5.33
N VAL A 133 -17.57 10.83 -6.04
CA VAL A 133 -16.80 9.69 -5.52
C VAL A 133 -15.31 10.02 -5.53
N ILE A 134 -14.84 10.63 -6.62
CA ILE A 134 -13.47 11.13 -6.73
C ILE A 134 -13.18 12.17 -5.66
N LYS A 135 -14.10 13.14 -5.47
CA LYS A 135 -13.98 14.15 -4.43
C LYS A 135 -13.87 13.52 -3.05
N ARG A 136 -14.73 12.55 -2.72
CA ARG A 136 -14.66 11.82 -1.43
C ARG A 136 -13.39 10.98 -1.26
N LYS A 137 -12.81 10.47 -2.34
CA LYS A 137 -11.54 9.73 -2.29
C LYS A 137 -10.33 10.66 -2.10
N LEU A 138 -10.37 11.82 -2.74
CA LEU A 138 -9.35 12.87 -2.62
C LEU A 138 -9.40 13.57 -1.26
N GLU A 139 -10.59 13.70 -0.69
CA GLU A 139 -10.79 14.28 0.63
C GLU A 139 -10.28 13.33 1.70
N LYS A 140 -9.09 13.64 2.20
CA LYS A 140 -8.56 13.00 3.39
C LYS A 140 -9.53 13.27 4.55
N PRO A 141 -10.06 12.25 5.23
CA PRO A 141 -10.96 12.48 6.35
C PRO A 141 -10.20 13.19 7.48
N VAL A 142 -10.86 14.11 8.16
CA VAL A 142 -10.33 14.70 9.39
C VAL A 142 -10.33 13.61 10.46
N LEU A 143 -9.16 13.34 11.01
CA LEU A 143 -8.99 12.38 12.10
C LEU A 143 -9.21 13.09 13.43
N ARG A 144 -10.00 12.50 14.33
CA ARG A 144 -10.17 12.99 15.70
C ARG A 144 -9.91 11.89 16.72
N GLY A 145 -9.20 12.25 17.80
CA GLY A 145 -8.99 11.41 18.97
C GLY A 145 -10.29 11.17 19.74
N SER A 146 -10.25 10.27 20.72
CA SER A 146 -11.39 10.02 21.63
C SER A 146 -11.77 11.26 22.45
N ASP A 147 -10.80 12.16 22.68
CA ASP A 147 -10.98 13.45 23.34
C ASP A 147 -11.52 14.56 22.42
N GLY A 148 -11.82 14.25 21.16
CA GLY A 148 -12.32 15.20 20.15
C GLY A 148 -11.24 16.09 19.52
N SER A 149 -9.99 16.02 19.98
CA SER A 149 -8.88 16.76 19.38
C SER A 149 -8.65 16.28 17.95
N ARG A 150 -8.43 17.21 17.01
CA ARG A 150 -7.99 16.86 15.65
C ARG A 150 -6.61 16.21 15.71
N ILE A 151 -6.38 15.19 14.90
CA ILE A 151 -5.09 14.52 14.75
C ILE A 151 -4.48 14.96 13.41
N CYS A 152 -3.23 15.44 13.44
CA CYS A 152 -2.54 15.82 12.21
C CYS A 152 -2.22 14.56 11.39
N GLN A 153 -2.40 14.65 10.07
CA GLN A 153 -2.06 13.57 9.13
C GLN A 153 -0.61 13.68 8.62
N SER A 154 -0.04 14.87 8.70
CA SER A 154 1.33 15.21 8.35
C SER A 154 2.16 15.55 9.58
N CYS A 155 3.48 15.55 9.40
CA CYS A 155 4.45 15.87 10.43
C CYS A 155 5.22 17.17 10.11
N ASP A 156 4.73 17.99 9.18
CA ASP A 156 5.50 19.08 8.58
C ASP A 156 5.49 20.36 9.42
N SER A 157 4.47 20.55 10.26
CA SER A 157 4.22 21.78 11.01
C SER A 157 4.26 21.58 12.52
N ILE A 158 5.41 21.15 13.07
CA ILE A 158 5.51 20.86 14.52
C ILE A 158 5.76 22.12 15.33
N LYS A 159 4.83 22.43 16.23
CA LYS A 159 5.03 23.30 17.38
C LYS A 159 5.14 22.42 18.64
N VAL A 160 6.31 22.43 19.26
CA VAL A 160 6.53 21.74 20.54
C VAL A 160 6.07 22.67 21.65
N THR A 161 4.85 22.45 22.13
CA THR A 161 4.20 23.37 23.09
C THR A 161 4.55 23.04 24.54
N ASP A 162 4.81 21.77 24.87
CA ASP A 162 5.12 21.35 26.24
C ASP A 162 6.14 20.20 26.26
N LYS A 163 7.39 20.52 26.65
CA LYS A 163 8.47 19.53 26.76
C LYS A 163 8.21 18.49 27.87
N ILE A 164 7.33 18.79 28.83
CA ILE A 164 7.09 17.92 29.98
C ILE A 164 6.11 16.82 29.61
N LYS A 165 5.08 17.15 28.81
CA LYS A 165 4.03 16.20 28.43
C LYS A 165 4.31 15.47 27.11
N SER A 166 5.42 15.80 26.44
CA SER A 166 5.76 15.28 25.10
C SER A 166 4.63 15.45 24.07
N LEU A 167 3.70 16.39 24.31
CA LEU A 167 2.59 16.67 23.40
C LEU A 167 3.08 17.59 22.29
N MET A 168 2.84 17.15 21.06
CA MET A 168 3.10 17.94 19.87
C MET A 168 1.80 18.42 19.27
N TRP A 169 1.82 19.68 18.84
CA TRP A 169 0.72 20.29 18.12
C TRP A 169 1.21 20.83 16.79
N GLY A 170 0.34 20.84 15.80
CA GLY A 170 0.58 21.42 14.50
C GLY A 170 -0.66 22.12 14.00
N SER A 171 -0.65 22.47 12.72
CA SER A 171 -1.83 23.01 12.07
C SER A 171 -1.99 22.46 10.67
N GLU A 172 -3.22 22.05 10.36
CA GLU A 172 -3.66 21.52 9.08
C GLU A 172 -5.02 22.11 8.74
N ASP A 173 -5.18 22.57 7.49
CA ASP A 173 -6.39 23.22 6.99
C ASP A 173 -6.91 24.37 7.89
N GLY A 174 -6.00 25.10 8.53
CA GLY A 174 -6.33 26.23 9.41
C GLY A 174 -6.84 25.85 10.80
N GLU A 175 -6.90 24.56 11.14
CA GLU A 175 -7.23 24.08 12.49
C GLU A 175 -5.96 23.64 13.22
N GLU A 176 -5.94 23.76 14.55
CA GLU A 176 -4.89 23.16 15.38
C GLU A 176 -5.12 21.65 15.49
N CYS A 177 -4.06 20.85 15.39
CA CYS A 177 -4.14 19.41 15.45
C CYS A 177 -3.02 18.82 16.30
N ARG A 178 -3.28 17.69 16.96
CA ARG A 178 -2.30 16.93 17.74
C ARG A 178 -1.47 16.05 16.82
N ILE A 179 -0.16 16.10 16.94
CA ILE A 179 0.77 15.25 16.21
C ILE A 179 1.09 14.03 17.07
N ILE A 180 0.98 12.84 16.49
CA ILE A 180 1.23 11.58 17.18
C ILE A 180 2.66 11.14 16.89
N THR A 181 3.49 11.03 17.93
CA THR A 181 4.91 10.68 17.81
C THR A 181 5.14 9.36 17.07
N SER A 182 4.29 8.35 17.31
CA SER A 182 4.38 7.05 16.64
C SER A 182 4.18 7.10 15.11
N ARG A 183 3.57 8.19 14.59
CA ARG A 183 3.44 8.46 13.14
C ARG A 183 4.54 9.36 12.57
N CYS A 184 5.36 9.97 13.42
CA CYS A 184 6.34 10.99 13.05
C CYS A 184 7.75 10.67 13.56
N PRO A 185 8.37 9.56 13.12
CA PRO A 185 9.62 9.05 13.67
C PRO A 185 10.83 9.98 13.50
N GLN A 186 10.78 10.91 12.56
CA GLN A 186 11.85 11.86 12.29
C GLN A 186 12.05 12.91 13.40
N HIS A 187 11.06 13.14 14.25
CA HIS A 187 11.10 14.26 15.20
C HIS A 187 11.65 13.92 16.58
N LYS A 188 11.91 12.64 16.91
CA LYS A 188 12.58 12.16 18.16
C LYS A 188 12.25 12.98 19.44
N ILE A 189 10.96 13.19 19.71
CA ILE A 189 10.50 14.03 20.84
C ILE A 189 10.27 13.24 22.13
N SER A 190 10.03 11.94 22.03
CA SER A 190 9.93 11.09 23.21
C SER A 190 11.31 10.70 23.75
N GLY A 191 11.40 10.53 25.06
CA GLY A 191 12.55 9.89 25.70
C GLY A 191 12.64 8.38 25.41
N HIS A 192 11.59 7.78 24.84
CA HIS A 192 11.56 6.38 24.46
C HIS A 192 12.06 6.16 23.02
N PRO A 193 12.90 5.15 22.77
CA PRO A 193 13.30 4.77 21.41
C PRO A 193 12.11 4.19 20.64
N PHE A 194 12.23 4.10 19.31
CA PHE A 194 11.27 3.34 18.51
C PHE A 194 11.50 1.82 18.66
N CYS A 195 10.42 1.05 18.67
CA CYS A 195 10.46 -0.40 18.61
C CYS A 195 10.95 -0.87 17.23
N ASN A 196 11.67 -1.99 17.18
CA ASN A 196 12.03 -2.66 15.94
C ASN A 196 10.88 -3.52 15.41
N GLY A 197 10.08 -4.08 16.31
CA GLY A 197 8.86 -4.83 16.00
C GLY A 197 7.59 -3.98 16.09
N CYS A 198 6.48 -4.63 15.74
CA CYS A 198 5.14 -4.04 15.68
C CYS A 198 4.20 -4.59 16.76
N ASN A 199 4.76 -5.11 17.85
CA ASN A 199 3.99 -5.68 18.95
C ASN A 199 3.49 -4.58 19.90
N ILE A 200 2.26 -4.12 19.65
CA ILE A 200 1.60 -3.09 20.46
C ILE A 200 1.21 -3.69 21.81
N GLN A 201 1.69 -3.07 22.89
CA GLN A 201 1.36 -3.43 24.28
C GLN A 201 0.41 -2.42 24.92
N GLY A 202 0.32 -1.21 24.40
CA GLY A 202 -0.58 -0.19 24.93
C GLY A 202 -0.67 1.07 24.07
N THR A 203 -1.62 1.93 24.44
CA THR A 203 -1.80 3.27 23.87
C THR A 203 -1.59 4.29 24.98
N GLY A 204 -0.72 5.28 24.76
CA GLY A 204 -0.52 6.39 25.67
C GLY A 204 -1.64 7.43 25.58
N THR A 205 -1.65 8.37 26.53
CA THR A 205 -2.62 9.48 26.59
C THR A 205 -2.47 10.47 25.42
N ASP A 206 -1.32 10.49 24.78
CA ASP A 206 -1.02 11.25 23.56
C ASP A 206 -1.43 10.49 22.28
N PHE A 207 -2.12 9.36 22.42
CA PHE A 207 -2.44 8.41 21.36
C PHE A 207 -1.22 7.78 20.69
N CYS A 208 -0.02 7.84 21.29
CA CYS A 208 1.10 7.06 20.79
C CYS A 208 0.91 5.58 21.11
N LEU A 209 1.34 4.73 20.19
CA LEU A 209 1.39 3.29 20.41
C LEU A 209 2.71 2.91 21.06
N PHE A 210 2.65 2.10 22.11
CA PHE A 210 3.81 1.65 22.86
C PHE A 210 3.97 0.14 22.75
N GLY A 211 5.23 -0.30 22.74
CA GLY A 211 5.64 -1.68 22.87
C GLY A 211 6.70 -1.83 23.96
N TYR A 212 7.19 -3.04 24.12
CA TYR A 212 8.27 -3.36 25.06
C TYR A 212 9.27 -4.30 24.39
N GLU A 213 10.50 -3.82 24.19
CA GLU A 213 11.57 -4.56 23.51
C GLU A 213 12.90 -4.25 24.19
N ASN A 214 13.81 -5.24 24.22
CA ASN A 214 15.14 -5.08 24.81
C ASN A 214 15.11 -4.55 26.28
N ASN A 215 14.16 -5.04 27.08
CA ASN A 215 13.95 -4.64 28.48
C ASN A 215 13.66 -3.14 28.70
N GLN A 216 13.09 -2.45 27.70
CA GLN A 216 12.69 -1.06 27.84
C GLN A 216 11.39 -0.77 27.05
N PRO A 217 10.58 0.21 27.50
CA PRO A 217 9.46 0.70 26.71
C PRO A 217 9.97 1.39 25.44
N CYS A 218 9.24 1.20 24.35
CA CYS A 218 9.53 1.79 23.06
C CYS A 218 8.26 2.27 22.36
N ILE A 219 8.38 3.21 21.42
CA ILE A 219 7.29 3.72 20.59
C ILE A 219 7.17 2.89 19.33
N ILE A 220 5.97 2.43 19.00
CA ILE A 220 5.71 1.72 17.75
C ILE A 220 5.84 2.69 16.58
N ASN A 221 6.58 2.31 15.54
CA ASN A 221 6.64 3.09 14.31
C ASN A 221 5.45 2.71 13.41
N GLU A 222 4.39 3.50 13.47
CA GLU A 222 3.14 3.24 12.73
C GLU A 222 3.33 3.23 11.21
N VAL A 223 4.28 4.03 10.71
CA VAL A 223 4.60 4.09 9.28
C VAL A 223 5.22 2.78 8.81
N LEU A 224 6.14 2.20 9.59
CA LEU A 224 6.77 0.91 9.26
C LEU A 224 5.81 -0.27 9.52
N CYS A 225 4.97 -0.16 10.54
CA CYS A 225 4.09 -1.24 10.98
C CYS A 225 2.76 -1.31 10.22
N GLY A 226 2.41 -0.28 9.44
CA GLY A 226 1.15 -0.24 8.70
C GLY A 226 -0.07 -0.31 9.62
N THR A 227 0.00 0.35 10.78
CA THR A 227 -1.07 0.28 11.78
C THR A 227 -2.37 0.86 11.23
N PRO A 228 -3.51 0.20 11.46
CA PRO A 228 -4.79 0.68 10.97
C PRO A 228 -5.18 1.98 11.68
N GLU A 229 -5.68 2.97 10.94
CA GLU A 229 -6.15 4.24 11.54
C GLU A 229 -7.56 4.12 12.16
N ASN A 230 -8.03 2.91 12.45
CA ASN A 230 -9.37 2.65 13.03
C ASN A 230 -9.50 3.15 14.49
N ARG A 231 -8.38 3.47 15.14
CA ARG A 231 -8.31 4.10 16.47
C ARG A 231 -8.73 5.58 16.50
N PHE A 232 -8.93 6.22 15.34
CA PHE A 232 -9.41 7.60 15.24
C PHE A 232 -10.78 7.66 14.59
N LYS A 233 -11.59 8.63 15.02
CA LYS A 233 -12.84 8.97 14.35
C LYS A 233 -12.51 9.67 13.03
N ARG A 234 -13.04 9.16 11.92
CA ARG A 234 -12.90 9.77 10.59
C ARG A 234 -14.13 10.63 10.30
N ILE A 235 -13.91 11.90 9.98
CA ILE A 235 -14.96 12.87 9.65
C ILE A 235 -14.68 13.42 8.26
N TYR A 236 -15.63 13.28 7.33
CA TYR A 236 -15.53 13.78 5.97
C TYR A 236 -16.11 15.20 5.85
N SER A 237 -15.83 15.88 4.74
CA SER A 237 -16.29 17.26 4.52
C SER A 237 -17.83 17.39 4.48
N ASP A 238 -18.52 16.33 4.08
CA ASP A 238 -19.98 16.22 4.09
C ASP A 238 -20.57 15.96 5.49
N GLY A 239 -19.72 15.89 6.51
CA GLY A 239 -20.09 15.61 7.89
C GLY A 239 -20.32 14.13 8.19
N THR A 240 -20.16 13.24 7.20
CA THR A 240 -20.27 11.81 7.45
C THR A 240 -19.17 11.35 8.41
N VAL A 241 -19.57 10.51 9.35
CA VAL A 241 -18.70 9.96 10.39
C VAL A 241 -18.57 8.47 10.13
N LEU A 242 -17.35 8.02 9.80
CA LEU A 242 -17.02 6.61 9.89
C LEU A 242 -16.45 6.37 11.29
N LYS A 243 -17.24 5.66 12.11
CA LYS A 243 -16.70 5.04 13.32
C LYS A 243 -15.70 4.00 12.85
N GLY A 244 -14.46 4.06 13.32
CA GLY A 244 -13.53 2.97 13.10
C GLY A 244 -14.17 1.66 13.55
N ASP A 245 -13.99 0.59 12.78
CA ASP A 245 -14.52 -0.72 13.10
C ASP A 245 -14.08 -1.07 14.51
N GLY A 246 -15.03 -0.99 15.44
CA GLY A 246 -14.82 -0.95 16.88
C GLY A 246 -14.35 -2.29 17.41
N ASN A 247 -13.15 -2.71 17.04
CA ASN A 247 -12.30 -3.43 17.96
C ASN A 247 -11.81 -2.38 18.96
N THR A 248 -12.73 -1.95 19.82
CA THR A 248 -12.39 -1.39 21.11
C THR A 248 -11.35 -2.34 21.68
N PHE A 249 -10.13 -1.85 21.88
CA PHE A 249 -9.44 -2.24 23.10
C PHE A 249 -10.42 -1.78 24.17
N ASP A 250 -11.26 -2.70 24.62
CA ASP A 250 -12.20 -2.44 25.68
C ASP A 250 -11.34 -1.86 26.79
N ASP A 251 -11.57 -0.58 27.08
CA ASP A 251 -11.07 0.05 28.27
C ASP A 251 -11.62 -0.83 29.40
N ASP A 252 -10.79 -1.73 29.92
CA ASP A 252 -11.01 -2.47 31.15
C ASP A 252 -11.05 -1.43 32.29
N GLU A 253 -12.15 -0.67 32.33
CA GLU A 253 -12.50 0.29 33.38
C GLU A 253 -12.95 -0.44 34.66
N ASN A 254 -12.49 -1.67 34.87
CA ASN A 254 -12.87 -2.56 35.97
C ASN A 254 -11.67 -3.32 36.56
N ASN A 255 -10.59 -2.63 36.92
CA ASN A 255 -9.64 -3.13 37.92
C ASN A 255 -8.91 -1.98 38.61
N GLY A 256 -9.50 -1.49 39.71
CA GLY A 256 -8.90 -0.50 40.61
C GLY A 256 -9.89 0.02 41.63
#